data_AF-A0A519NKS9-F1
#
_entry.id   AF-A0A519NKS9-F1
#
_cell.length_a   1.000
_cell.length_b   1.000
_cell.length_c   1.000
_cell.angle_alpha   90.00
_cell.angle_beta   90.00
_cell.angle_gamma   90.00
#
_symmetry.space_group_name_H-M   'P 1'
#
loop_
_entity.id
_entity.type
_entity.pdbx_description
1 polymer ?
#
loop_
_entity_poly.entity_id
_entity_poly.type
_entity_poly.pdbx_seq_one_letter_code
_entity_poly.pdbx_strand_id
1 'polypeptide(L)' 'MIQLSRWKVILVVVALFLGLLLAFPNVLTPAQRAALPGWLPKNALNLGLDLQGGSYLLLEVDVPAMRAKRVTNLVEDVR' A
#
# COMPACT_ATOMS: atom_id res chain seq x y z
N MET A 1 45.09 6.42 3.60
CA MET A 1 44.06 7.48 3.50
C MET A 1 43.23 7.19 2.25
N ILE A 2 41.95 6.87 2.38
CA ILE A 2 41.10 6.52 1.22
C ILE A 2 40.87 7.82 0.42
N GLN A 3 41.61 7.99 -0.67
CA GLN A 3 41.43 9.11 -1.60
C GLN A 3 40.27 8.76 -2.54
N LEU A 4 39.06 9.18 -2.17
CA LEU A 4 37.89 9.05 -3.04
C LEU A 4 37.98 10.06 -4.18
N SER A 5 37.91 9.57 -5.43
CA SER A 5 37.82 10.44 -6.61
C SER A 5 36.59 11.34 -6.52
N ARG A 6 36.76 12.64 -6.83
CA ARG A 6 35.71 13.68 -6.72
C ARG A 6 34.43 13.32 -7.49
N TRP A 7 34.55 12.61 -8.61
CA TRP A 7 33.40 12.14 -9.38
C TRP A 7 32.53 11.13 -8.62
N LYS A 8 33.15 10.23 -7.85
CA LYS A 8 32.41 9.26 -7.01
C LYS A 8 31.62 9.99 -5.93
N VAL A 9 32.19 11.04 -5.35
CA VAL A 9 31.50 11.89 -4.36
C VAL A 9 30.29 12.58 -4.99
N ILE A 10 30.45 13.16 -6.19
CA ILE A 10 29.34 13.79 -6.92
C ILE A 10 28.22 12.79 -7.18
N LEU A 11 28.54 11.59 -7.68
CA LEU A 11 27.54 10.54 -7.92
C LEU A 11 26.78 10.15 -6.65
N VAL A 12 27.49 9.99 -5.52
CA VAL A 12 26.86 9.66 -4.24
C VAL A 12 25.95 10.77 -3.75
N VAL A 13 26.38 12.04 -3.84
CA VAL A 13 25.57 13.19 -3.44
C VAL A 13 24.32 13.32 -4.32
N VAL A 14 24.46 13.14 -5.64
CA VAL A 14 23.31 13.17 -6.56
C VAL A 14 22.34 12.04 -6.25
N ALA A 15 22.83 10.82 -6.06
CA ALA A 15 21.98 9.68 -5.71
C ALA A 15 21.24 9.90 -4.37
N LEU A 16 21.92 10.48 -3.38
CA LEU A 16 21.32 10.84 -2.11
C LEU A 16 20.20 11.87 -2.30
N PHE A 17 20.46 12.96 -3.03
CA PHE A 17 19.45 13.99 -3.31
C PHE A 17 18.25 13.42 -4.07
N LEU A 18 18.49 12.56 -5.06
CA LEU A 18 17.42 11.90 -5.81
C LEU A 18 16.58 11.00 -4.89
N GLY A 19 17.24 10.23 -4.03
CA GLY A 19 16.58 9.38 -3.04
C GLY A 19 15.69 10.18 -2.08
N LEU A 20 16.20 11.29 -1.54
CA LEU A 20 15.41 12.19 -0.69
C LEU A 20 14.21 12.78 -1.45
N LEU A 21 14.39 13.24 -2.68
CA LEU A 21 13.33 13.84 -3.48
C LEU A 21 12.22 12.84 -3.77
N LEU A 22 12.57 11.59 -4.10
CA LEU A 22 11.60 10.52 -4.35
C LEU A 22 10.94 9.99 -3.05
N ALA A 23 11.64 10.05 -1.92
CA ALA A 23 11.08 9.67 -0.61
C ALA A 23 10.21 10.76 0.03
N PHE A 24 10.41 12.03 -0.35
CA PHE A 24 9.67 13.19 0.16
C PHE A 24 8.14 13.02 0.18
N PRO A 25 7.46 12.56 -0.90
CA PRO A 25 6.02 12.36 -0.88
C PRO A 25 5.55 11.31 0.13
N ASN A 26 6.40 10.38 0.59
CA ASN A 26 5.99 9.36 1.55
C ASN A 26 5.78 9.91 2.96
N VAL A 27 6.38 11.06 3.30
CA VAL A 27 6.24 11.72 4.62
C VAL A 27 5.04 12.66 4.64
N LEU A 28 4.53 13.05 3.48
CA LEU A 28 3.44 14.02 3.35
C LEU A 28 2.07 13.36 3.46
N THR A 29 1.15 14.03 4.15
CA THR A 29 -0.26 13.62 4.19
C THR A 29 -0.91 13.71 2.81
N PRO A 30 -2.02 12.98 2.55
CA PRO A 30 -2.72 13.02 1.26
C PRO A 30 -3.11 14.45 0.82
N ALA A 31 -3.54 15.30 1.76
CA ALA A 31 -3.90 16.69 1.49
C ALA A 31 -2.67 17.55 1.10
N GLN A 32 -1.54 17.35 1.77
CA GLN A 32 -0.29 18.06 1.45
C GLN A 32 0.29 17.62 0.10
N ARG A 33 0.15 16.34 -0.27
CA ARG A 33 0.55 15.83 -1.60
C ARG A 33 -0.29 16.44 -2.73
N ALA A 34 -1.58 16.67 -2.50
CA ALA A 34 -2.46 17.29 -3.49
C ALA A 34 -2.08 18.75 -3.77
N ALA A 35 -1.58 19.46 -2.76
CA ALA A 35 -1.14 20.85 -2.84
C ALA A 35 0.26 21.02 -3.47
N LEU A 36 0.98 19.94 -3.79
CA LEU A 36 2.28 20.04 -4.44
C LEU A 36 2.16 20.55 -5.88
N PRO A 37 3.11 21.37 -6.36
CA PRO A 37 3.14 21.80 -7.75
C PRO A 37 3.36 20.60 -8.69
N GLY A 38 2.88 20.70 -9.94
CA GLY A 38 2.81 19.58 -10.89
C GLY A 38 4.15 18.91 -11.27
N TRP A 39 5.28 19.54 -10.95
CA TRP A 39 6.63 19.06 -11.26
C TRP A 39 7.27 18.21 -10.15
N LEU A 40 6.67 18.16 -8.94
CA LEU A 40 7.14 17.32 -7.83
C LEU A 40 6.49 15.93 -7.88
N PRO A 41 7.19 14.84 -7.52
CA PRO A 41 6.56 13.53 -7.46
C PRO A 41 5.46 13.50 -6.39
N LYS A 42 4.22 13.30 -6.82
CA LYS A 42 3.02 13.23 -5.96
C LYS A 42 2.65 11.81 -5.53
N ASN A 43 3.23 10.82 -6.22
CA ASN A 43 2.97 9.41 -6.02
C ASN A 43 3.78 8.95 -4.80
N ALA A 44 3.12 8.88 -3.65
CA ALA A 44 3.66 8.14 -2.51
C ALA A 44 3.61 6.64 -2.84
N LEU A 45 4.47 5.86 -2.19
CA LEU A 45 4.45 4.41 -2.26
C LEU A 45 3.05 3.90 -1.88
N ASN A 46 2.49 3.03 -2.72
CA ASN A 46 1.23 2.36 -2.39
C ASN A 46 1.50 1.41 -1.22
N LEU A 47 1.05 1.79 -0.03
CA LEU A 47 1.15 0.93 1.15
C LEU A 47 0.38 -0.36 0.86
N GLY A 48 0.92 -1.53 1.21
CA GLY A 48 0.16 -2.78 1.09
C GLY A 48 -1.04 -2.80 2.04
N LEU A 49 -1.98 -3.72 1.84
CA LEU A 49 -3.19 -3.86 2.67
C LEU A 49 -2.87 -3.96 4.18
N ASP A 50 -1.76 -4.60 4.54
CA ASP A 50 -1.25 -4.74 5.92
C ASP A 50 -0.82 -3.39 6.54
N LEU A 51 -0.29 -2.48 5.71
CA LEU A 51 0.14 -1.14 6.11
C LEU A 51 -0.93 -0.06 5.89
N GLN A 52 -1.98 -0.35 5.12
CA GLN A 52 -3.13 0.53 4.89
C GLN A 52 -4.18 0.45 6.00
N GLY A 53 -4.05 -0.50 6.95
CA GLY A 53 -4.95 -0.59 8.10
C GLY A 53 -6.41 -0.82 7.71
N GLY A 54 -6.66 -1.68 6.72
CA GLY A 54 -8.01 -2.10 6.33
C GLY A 54 -8.49 -3.31 7.15
N SER A 55 -9.78 -3.38 7.45
CA SER A 55 -10.36 -4.57 8.09
C SER A 55 -10.35 -5.75 7.12
N TYR A 56 -9.63 -6.82 7.50
CA TYR A 56 -9.78 -8.12 6.86
C TYR A 56 -11.19 -8.64 7.21
N LEU A 57 -12.17 -8.44 6.31
CA LEU A 57 -13.45 -9.17 6.41
C LEU A 57 -13.18 -10.62 6.02
N LEU A 58 -12.73 -11.40 6.99
CA LEU A 58 -12.68 -12.85 6.87
C LEU A 58 -14.13 -13.35 7.00
N LEU A 59 -14.82 -13.45 5.87
CA LEU A 59 -16.13 -14.09 5.80
C LEU A 59 -15.94 -15.60 5.94
N GLU A 60 -15.82 -16.06 7.19
CA GLU A 60 -15.85 -17.48 7.50
C GLU A 60 -17.29 -17.97 7.31
N VAL A 61 -17.48 -18.91 6.38
CA VAL A 61 -18.77 -19.53 6.15
C VAL A 61 -18.89 -20.71 7.12
N ASP A 62 -19.87 -20.65 8.02
CA ASP A 62 -20.27 -21.78 8.86
C ASP A 62 -20.89 -22.89 7.98
N VAL A 63 -20.04 -23.87 7.63
CA VAL A 63 -20.39 -25.01 6.77
C VAL A 63 -21.51 -25.86 7.38
N PRO A 64 -21.51 -26.19 8.69
CA PRO A 64 -22.65 -26.82 9.37
C PRO A 64 -23.98 -26.08 9.16
N ALA A 65 -24.02 -24.77 9.42
CA ALA A 65 -25.24 -23.98 9.27
C ALA A 65 -25.73 -23.93 7.81
N MET A 66 -24.80 -23.84 6.86
CA MET A 66 -25.11 -23.89 5.42
C MET A 66 -25.72 -25.23 4.99
N ARG A 67 -25.25 -26.35 5.54
CA ARG A 67 -25.84 -27.67 5.23
C ARG A 67 -27.25 -27.80 5.77
N ALA A 68 -27.49 -27.39 7.01
CA ALA A 68 -28.83 -27.41 7.60
C ALA A 68 -29.80 -26.55 6.77
N LYS A 69 -29.39 -25.33 6.42
CA LYS A 69 -30.20 -24.43 5.60
C LYS A 69 -30.48 -24.97 4.20
N ARG A 70 -29.51 -25.67 3.59
CA ARG A 70 -29.70 -26.31 2.28
C ARG A 70 -30.71 -27.46 2.34
N VAL A 71 -30.72 -28.25 3.42
CA VAL A 71 -31.74 -29.30 3.61
C VAL A 71 -33.12 -28.69 3.82
N THR A 72 -33.23 -27.65 4.65
CA THR A 72 -34.51 -26.96 4.87
C THR A 72 -35.07 -26.36 3.58
N ASN A 73 -34.24 -25.66 2.80
CA ASN A 73 -34.68 -25.09 1.53
C ASN A 73 -35.17 -26.16 0.55
N LEU A 74 -34.50 -27.31 0.46
CA LEU A 74 -34.93 -28.42 -0.39
C LEU A 74 -36.28 -29.01 0.04
N VAL A 75 -36.55 -29.02 1.35
CA VAL A 75 -37.84 -29.46 1.89
C VAL A 75 -38.94 -28.44 1.58
N GLU A 76 -38.64 -27.14 1.66
CA GLU A 76 -39.58 -26.07 1.28
C GLU A 76 -39.87 -26.07 -0.22
N ASP A 77 -38.86 -26.28 -1.08
CA ASP A 77 -39.05 -26.32 -2.55
C ASP A 77 -39.94 -27.48 -3.01
N VAL A 78 -39.97 -28.58 -2.25
CA VAL A 78 -40.79 -29.77 -2.55
C VAL A 78 -42.22 -29.63 -2.02
N ARG A 79 -42.45 -28.72 -1.06
CA ARG A 79 -43.73 -28.56 -0.36
C ARG A 79 -44.64 -27.57 -1.06
#